data_AF-A0A2K2BSG6-F1
#
_entry.id   AF-A0A2K2BSG6-F1
#
_cell.length_a   1.000
_cell.length_b   1.000
_cell.length_c   1.000
_cell.angle_alpha   90.00
_cell.angle_beta   90.00
_cell.angle_gamma   90.00
#
_symmetry.space_group_name_H-M   'P 1'
#
loop_
_entity.id
_entity.type
_entity.pdbx_description
1 polymer ?
#
loop_
_entity_poly.entity_id
_entity_poly.type
_entity_poly.pdbx_seq_one_letter_code
_entity_poly.pdbx_strand_id
1 'polypeptide(L)'
;MPCMQAVYFRCHGDLPKALEHYLECANWQKAHSIFVTSVAHKLFSSADHSEIRRLAIAMEDHKSEIENWDLGAGIYVSFYSIRSSLPDANNIMSELDSLESKNPACRDFLDNLNESLAVLCDQLLGTIMCFD
;
A
#
# COMPACT_ATOMS: atom_id res chain seq x y z
N MET A 1 -20.43 13.13 9.72
CA MET A 1 -19.70 13.79 8.61
C MET A 1 -18.29 13.22 8.57
N PRO A 2 -18.06 12.14 7.79
CA PRO A 2 -16.82 11.37 7.90
C PRO A 2 -15.56 12.17 7.55
N CYS A 3 -15.61 13.05 6.54
CA CYS A 3 -14.46 13.91 6.21
C CYS A 3 -14.03 14.86 7.34
N MET A 4 -14.96 15.35 8.17
CA MET A 4 -14.60 16.17 9.34
C MET A 4 -13.92 15.32 10.42
N GLN A 5 -14.38 14.08 10.61
CA GLN A 5 -13.78 13.13 11.53
C GLN A 5 -12.38 12.71 11.06
N ALA A 6 -12.18 12.51 9.76
CA ALA A 6 -10.88 12.23 9.16
C ALA A 6 -9.85 13.33 9.49
N VAL A 7 -10.25 14.60 9.31
CA VAL A 7 -9.40 15.75 9.66
C VAL A 7 -9.14 15.80 11.17
N TYR A 8 -10.18 15.60 11.99
CA TYR A 8 -10.06 15.59 13.45
C TYR A 8 -9.02 14.58 13.94
N PHE A 9 -9.14 13.31 13.53
CA PHE A 9 -8.22 12.26 13.96
C PHE A 9 -6.81 12.48 13.41
N ARG A 10 -6.68 12.98 12.17
CA ARG A 10 -5.38 13.37 11.61
C ARG A 10 -4.69 14.43 12.46
N CYS A 11 -5.41 15.48 12.87
CA CYS A 11 -4.86 16.55 13.72
C CYS A 11 -4.48 16.05 15.12
N HIS A 12 -5.17 15.03 15.64
CA HIS A 12 -4.85 14.41 16.93
C HIS A 12 -3.82 13.27 16.82
N GLY A 13 -3.26 13.03 15.64
CA GLY A 13 -2.22 12.02 15.41
C GLY A 13 -2.70 10.58 15.26
N ASP A 14 -4.02 10.33 15.32
CA ASP A 14 -4.61 9.01 15.10
C ASP A 14 -4.78 8.75 13.59
N LEU A 15 -3.66 8.47 12.93
CA LEU A 15 -3.60 8.26 11.49
C LEU A 15 -4.37 7.03 10.99
N PRO A 16 -4.37 5.86 11.67
CA PRO A 16 -5.22 4.74 11.29
C PRO A 16 -6.71 5.10 11.29
N LYS A 17 -7.18 5.82 12.32
CA LYS A 17 -8.59 6.22 12.36
C LYS A 17 -8.92 7.33 11.37
N ALA A 18 -7.97 8.23 11.10
CA ALA A 18 -8.12 9.20 10.03
C ALA A 18 -8.25 8.54 8.66
N LEU A 19 -7.46 7.49 8.40
CA LEU A 19 -7.51 6.70 7.17
C LEU A 19 -8.91 6.11 6.94
N GLU A 20 -9.50 5.44 7.94
CA GLU A 20 -10.85 4.88 7.84
C GLU A 20 -11.88 5.94 7.44
N HIS A 21 -11.85 7.09 8.09
CA HIS A 21 -12.80 8.16 7.78
C HIS A 21 -12.56 8.82 6.41
N TYR A 22 -11.33 8.82 5.89
CA TYR A 22 -11.07 9.25 4.52
C TYR A 22 -11.60 8.23 3.49
N LEU A 23 -11.52 6.93 3.78
CA LEU A 23 -12.17 5.90 2.95
C LEU A 23 -13.70 6.09 2.98
N GLU A 24 -14.29 6.28 4.15
CA GLU A 24 -15.75 6.49 4.32
C GLU A 24 -16.30 7.71 3.56
N CYS A 25 -15.48 8.76 3.38
CA CYS A 25 -15.89 9.93 2.59
C CYS A 25 -15.27 10.00 1.20
N ALA A 26 -14.77 8.88 0.67
CA ALA A 26 -14.21 8.78 -0.68
C ALA A 26 -13.09 9.80 -0.97
N ASN A 27 -12.31 10.17 0.04
CA ASN A 27 -11.11 10.99 -0.14
C ASN A 27 -9.91 10.09 -0.43
N TRP A 28 -9.93 9.47 -1.61
CA TRP A 28 -8.99 8.41 -2.00
C TRP A 28 -7.53 8.86 -1.96
N GLN A 29 -7.23 10.06 -2.43
CA GLN A 29 -5.87 10.59 -2.42
C GLN A 29 -5.32 10.76 -0.99
N LYS A 30 -6.14 11.26 -0.04
CA LYS A 30 -5.69 11.40 1.35
C LYS A 30 -5.62 10.06 2.07
N ALA A 31 -6.53 9.13 1.77
CA ALA A 31 -6.47 7.77 2.27
C ALA A 31 -5.18 7.09 1.81
N HIS A 32 -4.89 7.12 0.51
CA HIS A 32 -3.67 6.56 -0.08
C HIS A 32 -2.41 7.17 0.55
N SER A 33 -2.32 8.50 0.64
CA SER A 33 -1.17 9.17 1.26
C SER A 33 -0.92 8.69 2.69
N ILE A 34 -1.93 8.69 3.56
CA ILE A 34 -1.79 8.24 4.96
C ILE A 34 -1.45 6.75 5.03
N PHE A 35 -2.07 5.94 4.18
CA PHE A 35 -1.80 4.51 4.11
C PHE A 35 -0.32 4.25 3.83
N VAL A 36 0.21 4.82 2.75
CA VAL A 36 1.58 4.57 2.29
C VAL A 36 2.62 5.15 3.24
N THR A 37 2.44 6.40 3.71
CA THR A 37 3.49 7.05 4.52
C THR A 37 3.50 6.59 5.98
N SER A 38 2.35 6.14 6.52
CA SER A 38 2.18 6.09 7.97
C SER A 38 1.53 4.82 8.53
N VAL A 39 0.62 4.18 7.80
CA VAL A 39 -0.15 3.04 8.33
C VAL A 39 0.45 1.70 7.87
N ALA A 40 0.79 1.58 6.59
CA ALA A 40 1.21 0.32 6.00
C ALA A 40 2.48 -0.25 6.65
N HIS A 41 3.49 0.58 6.92
CA HIS A 41 4.73 0.12 7.58
C HIS A 41 4.49 -0.41 9.00
N LYS A 42 3.56 0.20 9.76
CA LYS A 42 3.22 -0.22 11.13
C LYS A 42 2.53 -1.57 11.12
N LEU A 43 1.52 -1.72 10.25
CA LEU A 43 0.81 -2.98 10.07
C LEU A 43 1.76 -4.08 9.56
N PHE A 44 2.71 -3.73 8.70
CA PHE A 44 3.67 -4.70 8.18
C PHE A 44 4.61 -5.18 9.29
N SER A 45 5.05 -4.25 10.14
CA SER A 45 5.87 -4.54 11.32
C SER A 45 5.12 -5.37 12.37
N SER A 46 3.79 -5.21 12.48
CA SER A 46 2.93 -6.04 13.34
C SER A 46 2.46 -7.34 12.67
N ALA A 47 2.94 -7.65 11.47
CA ALA A 47 2.51 -8.78 10.65
C ALA A 47 1.00 -8.86 10.36
N ASP A 48 0.28 -7.73 10.41
CA ASP A 48 -1.14 -7.67 10.09
C ASP A 48 -1.37 -7.51 8.58
N HIS A 49 -1.02 -8.57 7.86
CA HIS A 49 -1.11 -8.62 6.40
C HIS A 49 -2.56 -8.56 5.88
N SER A 50 -3.51 -9.10 6.65
CA SER A 50 -4.94 -9.02 6.35
C SER A 50 -5.41 -7.58 6.24
N GLU A 51 -5.01 -6.75 7.20
CA GLU A 51 -5.48 -5.36 7.26
C GLU A 51 -4.83 -4.50 6.18
N ILE A 52 -3.55 -4.71 5.90
CA ILE A 52 -2.87 -4.03 4.77
C ILE A 52 -3.60 -4.34 3.47
N ARG A 53 -3.93 -5.62 3.23
CA ARG A 53 -4.64 -6.04 2.04
C ARG A 53 -6.04 -5.44 1.97
N ARG A 54 -6.78 -5.43 3.09
CA ARG A 54 -8.13 -4.82 3.16
C ARG A 54 -8.09 -3.35 2.78
N LEU A 55 -7.18 -2.58 3.37
CA LEU A 55 -7.05 -1.14 3.12
C LEU A 55 -6.63 -0.85 1.68
N ALA A 56 -5.67 -1.60 1.14
CA ALA A 56 -5.23 -1.43 -0.25
C ALA A 56 -6.35 -1.74 -1.25
N ILE A 57 -7.05 -2.88 -1.09
CA ILE A 57 -8.17 -3.25 -1.97
C ILE A 57 -9.32 -2.24 -1.88
N ALA A 58 -9.59 -1.69 -0.69
CA ALA A 58 -10.65 -0.68 -0.52
C ALA A 58 -10.45 0.58 -1.37
N MET A 59 -9.23 0.84 -1.85
CA MET A 59 -8.93 1.97 -2.74
C MET A 59 -8.76 1.56 -4.22
N GLU A 60 -8.66 0.26 -4.51
CA GLU A 60 -8.24 -0.24 -5.84
C GLU A 60 -9.23 0.09 -6.95
N ASP A 61 -10.53 0.03 -6.66
CA ASP A 61 -11.59 0.40 -7.60
C ASP A 61 -11.54 1.89 -8.00
N HIS A 62 -10.81 2.71 -7.23
CA HIS A 62 -10.65 4.15 -7.42
C HIS A 62 -9.24 4.55 -7.84
N LYS A 63 -8.40 3.59 -8.27
CA LYS A 63 -6.99 3.84 -8.62
C LYS A 63 -6.75 4.93 -9.66
N SER A 64 -7.69 5.18 -10.57
CA SER A 64 -7.60 6.26 -11.56
C SER A 64 -7.69 7.67 -10.96
N GLU A 65 -8.25 7.79 -9.74
CA GLU A 65 -8.37 9.03 -9.00
C GLU A 65 -7.16 9.29 -8.08
N ILE A 66 -6.23 8.33 -7.99
CA ILE A 66 -5.13 8.33 -7.05
C ILE A 66 -3.81 8.55 -7.80
N GLU A 67 -3.14 9.64 -7.48
CA GLU A 67 -1.82 9.93 -8.01
C GLU A 67 -0.81 8.90 -7.50
N ASN A 68 0.06 8.41 -8.38
CA ASN A 68 1.09 7.42 -8.06
C ASN A 68 0.52 6.14 -7.41
N TRP A 69 -0.67 5.71 -7.83
CA TRP A 69 -1.29 4.49 -7.34
C TRP A 69 -0.34 3.28 -7.37
N ASP A 70 0.25 3.01 -8.55
CA ASP A 70 1.12 1.86 -8.80
C ASP A 70 2.43 1.92 -8.00
N LEU A 71 2.87 3.14 -7.63
CA LEU A 71 4.05 3.39 -6.80
C LEU A 71 3.73 3.55 -5.31
N GLY A 72 2.47 3.40 -4.91
CA GLY A 72 2.01 3.52 -3.52
C GLY A 72 1.24 2.28 -3.09
N ALA A 73 -0.06 2.42 -2.80
CA ALA A 73 -0.89 1.32 -2.34
C ALA A 73 -0.95 0.12 -3.32
N GLY A 74 -0.78 0.37 -4.63
CA GLY A 74 -0.73 -0.67 -5.66
C GLY A 74 0.39 -1.70 -5.46
N ILE A 75 1.50 -1.32 -4.82
CA ILE A 75 2.61 -2.24 -4.50
C ILE A 75 2.15 -3.32 -3.54
N TYR A 76 1.32 -2.96 -2.56
CA TYR A 76 0.80 -3.93 -1.60
C TYR A 76 -0.19 -4.88 -2.26
N VAL A 77 -1.04 -4.39 -3.17
CA VAL A 77 -1.93 -5.24 -3.98
C VAL A 77 -1.11 -6.24 -4.81
N SER A 78 -0.08 -5.76 -5.53
CA SER A 78 0.82 -6.59 -6.32
C SER A 78 1.56 -7.61 -5.45
N PHE A 79 2.12 -7.19 -4.31
CA PHE A 79 2.82 -8.06 -3.36
C PHE A 79 1.93 -9.20 -2.89
N TYR A 80 0.71 -8.91 -2.44
CA TYR A 80 -0.19 -9.95 -1.96
C TYR A 80 -0.74 -10.83 -3.08
N SER A 81 -0.90 -10.30 -4.28
CA SER A 81 -1.27 -11.09 -5.47
C SER A 81 -0.18 -12.11 -5.80
N ILE A 82 1.08 -11.66 -5.88
CA ILE A 82 2.24 -12.54 -6.09
C ILE A 82 2.35 -13.56 -4.96
N ARG A 83 2.30 -13.10 -3.70
CA ARG A 83 2.40 -13.98 -2.52
C ARG A 83 1.31 -15.05 -2.52
N SER A 84 0.06 -14.69 -2.82
CA SER A 84 -1.06 -15.65 -2.88
C SER A 84 -0.93 -16.66 -4.02
N SER A 85 -0.18 -16.31 -5.07
CA SER A 85 0.07 -17.21 -6.19
C SER A 85 1.18 -18.22 -5.89
N LEU A 86 2.03 -17.99 -4.88
CA LEU A 86 3.12 -18.89 -4.52
C LEU A 86 2.55 -20.19 -3.93
N PRO A 87 3.06 -21.37 -4.34
CA PRO A 87 2.65 -22.62 -3.72
C PRO A 87 3.03 -22.63 -2.23
N ASP A 88 2.17 -23.20 -1.39
CA ASP A 88 2.59 -23.62 -0.06
C ASP A 88 3.74 -24.62 -0.21
N ALA A 89 4.75 -24.54 0.66
CA ALA A 89 6.02 -25.29 0.59
C ALA A 89 5.90 -26.84 0.56
N ASN A 90 4.68 -27.38 0.52
CA ASN A 90 4.38 -28.80 0.52
C ASN A 90 4.18 -29.42 -0.88
N ASN A 91 4.19 -28.65 -1.98
CA ASN A 91 3.86 -29.17 -3.32
C ASN A 91 4.97 -28.93 -4.37
N ILE A 92 6.12 -29.56 -4.14
CA ILE A 92 7.39 -29.28 -4.86
C ILE A 92 7.38 -29.69 -6.35
N MET A 93 6.55 -30.65 -6.76
CA MET A 93 6.66 -31.21 -8.13
C MET A 93 5.88 -30.43 -9.20
N SER A 94 4.99 -29.52 -8.79
CA SER A 94 4.31 -28.54 -9.66
C SER A 94 5.00 -27.17 -9.67
N GLU A 95 6.16 -27.04 -8.98
CA GLU A 95 6.82 -25.76 -8.72
C GLU A 95 7.57 -25.18 -9.91
N LEU A 96 8.19 -25.99 -10.77
CA LEU A 96 9.17 -25.47 -11.73
C LEU A 96 8.52 -24.61 -12.82
N ASP A 97 7.45 -25.11 -13.44
CA ASP A 97 6.68 -24.38 -14.47
C ASP A 97 5.94 -23.16 -13.87
N SER A 98 5.52 -23.27 -12.61
CA SER A 98 4.83 -22.19 -11.89
C SER A 98 5.79 -21.08 -11.46
N LEU A 99 7.02 -21.42 -11.09
CA LEU A 99 8.05 -20.46 -10.67
C LEU A 99 8.67 -19.74 -11.87
N GLU A 100 8.91 -20.45 -12.98
CA GLU A 100 9.43 -19.87 -14.22
C GLU A 100 8.45 -18.86 -14.83
N SER A 101 7.15 -19.19 -14.85
CA SER A 101 6.10 -18.27 -15.33
C SER A 101 5.90 -17.04 -14.42
N LYS A 102 6.33 -17.08 -13.16
CA LYS A 102 6.23 -15.96 -12.19
C LYS A 102 7.45 -15.06 -12.15
N ASN A 103 8.58 -15.52 -12.68
CA ASN A 103 9.83 -14.76 -12.69
C ASN A 103 9.68 -13.36 -13.34
N PRO A 104 8.93 -13.18 -14.45
CA PRO A 104 8.65 -11.85 -15.00
C PRO A 104 7.85 -10.98 -14.03
N ALA A 105 6.75 -11.50 -13.46
CA ALA A 105 5.92 -10.74 -12.51
C ALA A 105 6.68 -10.33 -11.24
N CYS A 106 7.58 -11.18 -10.75
CA CYS A 106 8.48 -10.84 -9.64
C CYS A 106 9.48 -9.74 -10.02
N ARG A 107 10.01 -9.77 -11.25
CA ARG A 107 10.91 -8.72 -11.75
C ARG A 107 10.19 -7.39 -11.86
N ASP A 108 9.03 -7.37 -12.51
CA ASP A 108 8.20 -6.17 -12.66
C ASP A 108 7.81 -5.59 -11.29
N PHE A 109 7.50 -6.44 -10.33
CA PHE A 109 7.25 -6.02 -8.95
C PHE A 109 8.48 -5.38 -8.29
N LEU A 110 9.67 -5.96 -8.46
CA LEU A 110 10.90 -5.40 -7.89
C LEU A 110 11.26 -4.07 -8.53
N ASP A 111 11.07 -3.94 -9.84
CA ASP A 111 11.29 -2.69 -10.57
C ASP A 111 10.34 -1.59 -10.05
N ASN A 112 9.05 -1.89 -9.93
CA ASN A 112 8.06 -0.97 -9.36
C ASN A 112 8.36 -0.61 -7.89
N LEU A 113 8.84 -1.57 -7.09
CA LEU A 113 9.23 -1.33 -5.71
C LEU A 113 10.44 -0.38 -5.61
N ASN A 114 11.41 -0.52 -6.52
CA ASN A 114 12.57 0.38 -6.58
C ASN A 114 12.15 1.80 -7.00
N GLU A 115 11.26 1.94 -7.97
CA GLU A 115 10.71 3.24 -8.38
C GLU A 115 9.94 3.91 -7.24
N SER A 116 9.12 3.13 -6.53
CA SER A 116 8.40 3.61 -5.35
C SER A 116 9.32 4.11 -4.25
N LEU A 117 10.41 3.38 -3.98
CA LEU A 117 11.39 3.79 -2.99
C LEU A 117 11.97 5.17 -3.34
N ALA A 118 12.29 5.43 -4.62
CA ALA A 118 12.78 6.72 -5.06
C ALA A 118 11.75 7.85 -4.81
N VAL A 119 10.50 7.64 -5.23
CA VAL A 119 9.42 8.63 -5.06
C VAL A 119 9.11 8.90 -3.58
N LEU A 120 9.02 7.86 -2.75
CA LEU A 120 8.72 8.00 -1.34
C LEU A 120 9.86 8.64 -0.57
N CYS A 121 11.11 8.33 -0.90
CA CYS A 121 12.26 9.00 -0.31
C CYS A 121 12.22 10.51 -0.61
N ASP A 122 11.95 10.91 -1.86
CA ASP A 122 11.84 12.32 -2.24
C ASP A 122 10.68 13.03 -1.52
N GLN A 123 9.52 12.38 -1.40
CA GLN A 123 8.36 12.92 -0.70
C GLN A 123 8.60 13.08 0.81
N LEU A 124 9.23 12.09 1.45
CA LEU A 124 9.55 12.15 2.88
C LEU A 124 10.63 13.20 3.17
N LEU A 125 11.64 13.32 2.32
CA LEU A 125 12.66 14.38 2.42
C LEU A 125 12.04 15.77 2.26
N GLY A 126 11.14 15.96 1.29
CA GLY A 126 10.39 17.20 1.13
C GLY A 126 9.48 17.52 2.33
N THR A 127 8.92 16.50 2.97
CA THR A 127 8.08 16.67 4.18
C THR A 127 8.92 17.06 5.40
N ILE A 128 10.13 16.51 5.57
CA ILE A 128 11.06 16.90 6.65
C ILE A 128 11.51 18.35 6.48
N MET A 129 11.77 18.82 5.25
CA MET A 129 12.12 20.22 4.99
C MET A 129 10.94 21.21 5.10
N CYS A 130 9.70 20.74 5.30
CA CYS A 130 8.53 21.60 5.53
C CYS A 130 8.17 21.73 7.03
N PHE A 131 8.98 21.19 7.94
CA PHE A 131 8.83 21.33 9.39
C PHE A 131 9.87 22.27 10.04
N ASP A 132 10.66 23.00 9.24
CA ASP A 132 11.50 24.13 9.70
C ASP A 132 10.83 25.49 9.44
#